data_AF-A0A6B2VI00-F1
#
_entry.id   AF-A0A6B2VI00-F1
#
_cell.length_a   1.000
_cell.length_b   1.000
_cell.length_c   1.000
_cell.angle_alpha   90.00
_cell.angle_beta   90.00
_cell.angle_gamma   90.00
#
_symmetry.space_group_name_H-M   'P 1'
#
loop_
_entity.id
_entity.type
_entity.pdbx_description
1 polymer ?
#
loop_
_entity_poly.entity_id
_entity_poly.type
_entity_poly.pdbx_seq_one_letter_code
_entity_poly.pdbx_strand_id
1 'polypeptide(L)'
;MVHRLDPLVVRHTHRVPAPGGPAGDGAVAARQFDAALMSVGFKLSTELLEHLSGLAASRVVGTAQRTLHTVREMAGDHVRHNVYFVDFPANVPDTYDFWTRCVAQALADDATRAGTLQQLSTGAVNLLTLPSYGHYQHTWAEMLTHHDELIAATGDRMTLLHLGGASEDELTALYLSLAASRTPLGEDGLRDLRDLAGHRADGPQPEAIPVRENRAVINLARLTAGHDPLLDTVTDVLRLACAVAGGDVTLQEPTRLRALPRPVRRTLLAGLDAVVAAAPAKLADVPAHREMWKRLGERLHPHEYPRWPHAADVFAVARGEKSARSLDGRVEELLADGDLTAAVALLRTAPGKLFRSLDRLLRSARTPDERAAVVTAAEQVAPDVSGRVVLSVREHLHNRA
;
A
#
# COMPACT_ATOMS: atom_id res chain seq x y z
N MET A 1 3.35 23.92 12.61
CA MET A 1 2.89 22.83 11.72
C MET A 1 3.51 21.48 12.08
N VAL A 2 4.82 21.41 12.37
CA VAL A 2 5.57 20.20 12.75
C VAL A 2 4.84 19.28 13.74
N HIS A 3 4.31 19.82 14.85
CA HIS A 3 3.61 19.03 15.87
C HIS A 3 2.34 18.31 15.42
N ARG A 4 1.80 18.63 14.24
CA ARG A 4 0.60 17.96 13.72
C ARG A 4 0.90 16.55 13.22
N LEU A 5 2.15 16.27 12.82
CA LEU A 5 2.56 14.97 12.28
C LEU A 5 3.27 14.08 13.31
N ASP A 6 3.64 14.62 14.47
CA ASP A 6 4.20 13.84 15.59
C ASP A 6 3.37 12.57 15.94
N PRO A 7 2.02 12.58 15.89
CA PRO A 7 1.22 11.37 16.06
C PRO A 7 1.57 10.23 15.09
N LEU A 8 1.98 10.53 13.85
CA LEU A 8 2.38 9.52 12.88
C LEU A 8 3.67 8.81 13.32
N VAL A 9 4.63 9.55 13.88
CA VAL A 9 5.86 8.96 14.44
C VAL A 9 5.52 7.98 15.54
N VAL A 10 4.69 8.40 16.51
CA VAL A 10 4.29 7.54 17.63
C VAL A 10 3.59 6.28 17.11
N ARG A 11 2.64 6.41 16.18
CA ARG A 11 1.87 5.28 15.65
C ARG A 11 2.72 4.25 14.92
N HIS A 12 3.69 4.69 14.12
CA HIS A 12 4.49 3.79 13.28
C HIS A 12 5.74 3.24 13.98
N THR A 13 6.27 3.96 14.97
CA THR A 13 7.59 3.65 15.56
C THR A 13 7.56 3.40 17.06
N HIS A 14 6.46 3.74 17.73
CA HIS A 14 6.38 3.80 19.20
C HIS A 14 7.43 4.72 19.83
N ARG A 15 7.95 5.69 19.10
CA ARG A 15 8.86 6.72 19.62
C ARG A 15 8.11 8.02 19.80
N VAL A 16 8.33 8.68 20.93
CA VAL A 16 7.83 10.04 21.18
C VAL A 16 8.93 11.02 20.79
N PRO A 17 8.75 11.86 19.76
CA PRO A 17 9.72 12.90 19.42
C PRO A 17 10.14 13.68 20.66
N ALA A 18 11.45 13.83 20.88
CA ALA A 18 12.01 14.43 22.09
C ALA A 18 11.41 15.83 22.29
N PRO A 19 10.59 16.04 23.33
CA PRO A 19 10.00 17.34 23.56
C PRO A 19 11.09 18.29 24.05
N GLY A 20 11.35 19.35 23.28
CA GLY A 20 12.12 20.50 23.75
C GLY A 20 11.30 21.34 24.73
N GLY A 21 11.96 22.19 25.52
CA GLY A 21 11.32 23.10 26.47
C GLY A 21 12.26 23.52 27.59
N PRO A 22 11.82 24.45 28.47
CA PRO A 22 12.61 24.83 29.63
C PRO A 22 12.79 23.64 30.58
N ALA A 23 13.99 23.54 31.16
CA ALA A 23 14.26 22.61 32.24
C ALA A 23 13.38 22.91 33.46
N GLY A 24 13.03 21.88 34.23
CA GLY A 24 12.19 22.02 35.42
C GLY A 24 12.01 20.69 36.15
N ASP A 25 11.10 20.68 37.12
CA ASP A 25 10.73 19.47 37.88
C ASP A 25 9.41 18.88 37.34
N GLY A 26 9.52 18.09 36.29
CA GLY A 26 8.41 17.43 35.61
C GLY A 26 8.12 16.03 36.13
N ALA A 27 8.86 15.54 37.13
CA ALA A 27 8.87 14.13 37.54
C ALA A 27 7.48 13.62 37.95
N VAL A 28 6.70 14.43 38.66
CA VAL A 28 5.34 14.08 39.07
C VAL A 28 4.42 13.93 37.85
N ALA A 29 4.46 14.90 36.93
CA ALA A 29 3.66 14.86 35.71
C ALA A 29 4.06 13.68 34.81
N ALA A 30 5.35 13.35 34.73
CA ALA A 30 5.86 12.24 33.94
C ALA A 30 5.39 10.89 34.49
N ARG A 31 5.38 10.71 35.82
CA ARG A 31 4.81 9.50 36.46
C ARG A 31 3.30 9.39 36.29
N GLN A 32 2.56 10.50 36.36
CA GLN A 32 1.13 10.52 36.09
C GLN A 32 0.83 10.13 34.63
N PHE A 33 1.66 10.60 33.70
CA PHE A 33 1.58 10.21 32.30
C PHE A 33 1.89 8.71 32.12
N ASP A 34 2.94 8.17 32.74
CA ASP A 34 3.26 6.74 32.71
C ASP A 34 2.10 5.88 33.24
N ALA A 35 1.50 6.28 34.36
CA ALA A 35 0.34 5.59 34.94
C ALA A 35 -0.89 5.63 34.01
N ALA A 36 -1.14 6.77 33.34
CA ALA A 36 -2.22 6.89 32.37
C ALA A 36 -1.99 6.00 31.13
N LEU A 37 -0.75 5.85 30.67
CA LEU A 37 -0.41 4.95 29.56
C LEU A 37 -0.67 3.48 29.90
N MET A 38 -0.40 3.06 31.13
CA MET A 38 -0.62 1.67 31.57
C MET A 38 -2.10 1.27 31.45
N SER A 39 -3.03 2.21 31.64
CA SER A 39 -4.46 1.94 31.49
C SER A 39 -4.89 1.56 30.06
N VAL A 40 -4.04 1.86 29.06
CA VAL A 40 -4.30 1.60 27.63
C VAL A 40 -3.24 0.71 27.00
N GLY A 41 -2.45 0.01 27.82
CA GLY A 41 -1.52 -1.00 27.36
C GLY A 41 -0.11 -0.51 27.01
N PHE A 42 0.24 0.72 27.38
CA PHE A 42 1.54 1.34 27.07
C PHE A 42 2.32 1.71 28.32
N LYS A 43 3.63 1.91 28.18
CA LYS A 43 4.50 2.40 29.25
C LYS A 43 5.66 3.21 28.70
N LEU A 44 6.16 4.19 29.45
CA LEU A 44 7.36 4.93 29.09
C LEU A 44 8.62 4.08 29.28
N SER A 45 9.57 4.18 28.36
CA SER A 45 10.93 3.71 28.60
C SER A 45 11.58 4.56 29.71
N THR A 46 12.61 4.00 30.37
CA THR A 46 13.38 4.72 31.39
C THR A 46 13.93 6.04 30.84
N GLU A 47 14.53 6.01 29.65
CA GLU A 47 15.10 7.20 28.99
C GLU A 47 14.05 8.29 28.74
N LEU A 48 12.85 7.92 28.29
CA LEU A 48 11.78 8.88 28.03
C LEU A 48 11.23 9.45 29.34
N LEU A 49 11.07 8.61 30.37
CA LEU A 49 10.62 9.05 31.69
C LEU A 49 11.63 10.03 32.32
N GLU A 50 12.92 9.73 32.25
CA GLU A 50 14.00 10.60 32.75
C GLU A 50 14.03 11.93 31.99
N HIS A 51 13.97 11.89 30.65
CA HIS A 51 13.94 13.09 29.81
C HIS A 51 12.75 13.99 30.16
N LEU A 52 11.54 13.42 30.28
CA LEU A 52 10.34 14.18 30.65
C LEU A 52 10.43 14.73 32.08
N SER A 53 11.02 13.99 33.00
CA SER A 53 11.16 14.42 34.40
C SER A 53 12.02 15.66 34.56
N GLY A 54 12.99 15.89 33.65
CA GLY A 54 13.85 17.08 33.65
C GLY A 54 13.24 18.34 33.00
N LEU A 55 12.01 18.26 32.46
CA LEU A 55 11.33 19.37 31.81
C LEU A 55 10.33 20.05 32.75
N ALA A 56 9.94 21.29 32.44
CA ALA A 56 8.85 21.94 33.15
C ALA A 56 7.54 21.12 33.04
N ALA A 57 6.82 20.97 34.16
CA ALA A 57 5.62 20.14 34.25
C ALA A 57 4.56 20.47 33.18
N SER A 58 4.35 21.75 32.84
CA SER A 58 3.41 22.17 31.79
C SER A 58 3.78 21.59 30.41
N ARG A 59 5.07 21.44 30.12
CA ARG A 59 5.54 20.82 28.88
C ARG A 59 5.27 19.33 28.86
N VAL A 60 5.52 18.65 29.98
CA VAL A 60 5.22 17.22 30.14
C VAL A 60 3.73 16.96 29.94
N VAL A 61 2.85 17.75 30.56
CA VAL A 61 1.39 17.64 30.40
C VAL A 61 0.97 17.82 28.94
N GLY A 62 1.52 18.83 28.26
CA GLY A 62 1.21 19.05 26.84
C GLY A 62 1.65 17.88 25.94
N THR A 63 2.80 17.26 26.22
CA THR A 63 3.25 16.04 25.51
C THR A 63 2.35 14.85 25.83
N ALA A 64 2.04 14.64 27.12
CA ALA A 64 1.18 13.57 27.59
C ALA A 64 -0.20 13.59 26.92
N GLN A 65 -0.84 14.77 26.83
CA GLN A 65 -2.15 14.90 26.18
C GLN A 65 -2.14 14.46 24.72
N ARG A 66 -1.13 14.88 23.94
CA ARG A 66 -1.02 14.49 22.52
C ARG A 66 -0.72 13.01 22.37
N THR A 67 0.27 12.51 23.10
CA THR A 67 0.68 11.10 23.00
C THR A 67 -0.41 10.16 23.49
N LEU A 68 -1.09 10.47 24.60
CA LEU A 68 -2.22 9.68 25.12
C LEU A 68 -3.35 9.58 24.11
N HIS A 69 -3.69 10.68 23.45
CA HIS A 69 -4.71 10.66 22.41
C HIS A 69 -4.32 9.71 21.27
N THR A 70 -3.08 9.79 20.79
CA THR A 70 -2.58 8.90 19.72
C THR A 70 -2.60 7.43 20.13
N VAL A 71 -2.09 7.07 21.32
CA VAL A 71 -2.04 5.65 21.72
C VAL A 71 -3.43 5.09 22.07
N ARG A 72 -4.37 5.92 22.53
CA ARG A 72 -5.77 5.53 22.71
C ARG A 72 -6.45 5.20 21.38
N GLU A 73 -6.15 5.98 20.35
CA GLU A 73 -6.63 5.67 19.00
C GLU A 73 -6.05 4.34 18.51
N MET A 74 -4.75 4.11 18.71
CA MET A 74 -4.09 2.86 18.35
C MET A 74 -4.66 1.64 19.09
N ALA A 75 -4.99 1.80 20.36
CA ALA A 75 -5.60 0.74 21.18
C ALA A 75 -7.10 0.54 20.89
N GLY A 76 -7.72 1.40 20.09
CA GLY A 76 -9.17 1.37 19.86
C GLY A 76 -10.01 1.95 21.01
N ASP A 77 -9.39 2.45 22.09
CA ASP A 77 -10.04 2.99 23.30
C ASP A 77 -10.92 4.23 23.02
N HIS A 78 -10.65 4.92 21.92
CA HIS A 78 -11.45 6.07 21.46
C HIS A 78 -12.86 5.71 20.96
N VAL A 79 -13.17 4.43 20.70
CA VAL A 79 -14.48 3.97 20.19
C VAL A 79 -14.97 2.76 20.97
N ARG A 80 -16.28 2.73 21.25
CA ARG A 80 -16.95 1.56 21.80
C ARG A 80 -17.16 0.51 20.70
N HIS A 81 -16.19 -0.36 20.49
CA HIS A 81 -16.21 -1.36 19.42
C HIS A 81 -17.05 -2.61 19.77
N ASN A 82 -18.31 -2.65 19.37
CA ASN A 82 -19.17 -3.81 19.61
C ASN A 82 -19.00 -4.91 18.53
N VAL A 83 -18.92 -6.18 18.94
CA VAL A 83 -18.83 -7.31 18.01
C VAL A 83 -20.22 -7.70 17.52
N TYR A 84 -20.36 -8.09 16.26
CA TYR A 84 -21.69 -8.44 15.73
C TYR A 84 -22.15 -9.83 16.22
N PHE A 85 -21.21 -10.77 16.34
CA PHE A 85 -21.43 -12.13 16.83
C PHE A 85 -20.61 -12.38 18.08
N VAL A 86 -21.22 -12.21 19.26
CA VAL A 86 -20.54 -12.40 20.55
C VAL A 86 -20.14 -13.86 20.79
N ASP A 87 -20.89 -14.82 20.23
CA ASP A 87 -20.68 -16.26 20.39
C ASP A 87 -19.94 -16.92 19.20
N PHE A 88 -19.16 -16.17 18.42
CA PHE A 88 -18.42 -16.73 17.27
C PHE A 88 -17.64 -18.00 17.67
N PRO A 89 -17.72 -19.11 16.90
CA PRO A 89 -18.28 -19.24 15.55
C PRO A 89 -19.78 -19.56 15.47
N ALA A 90 -20.51 -19.60 16.59
CA ALA A 90 -21.95 -19.83 16.57
C ALA A 90 -22.71 -18.58 16.09
N ASN A 91 -23.94 -18.78 15.58
CA ASN A 91 -24.85 -17.71 15.16
C ASN A 91 -24.32 -16.79 14.05
N VAL A 92 -23.43 -17.30 13.19
CA VAL A 92 -22.92 -16.56 12.01
C VAL A 92 -23.76 -16.81 10.74
N PRO A 93 -23.73 -15.90 9.75
CA PRO A 93 -24.57 -15.94 8.55
C PRO A 93 -24.20 -17.05 7.56
N ASP A 94 -23.16 -17.82 7.82
CA ASP A 94 -22.77 -18.98 7.01
C ASP A 94 -23.56 -20.25 7.38
N THR A 95 -24.56 -20.13 8.26
CA THR A 95 -25.35 -21.27 8.76
C THR A 95 -26.81 -21.17 8.35
N TYR A 96 -27.38 -22.30 7.91
CA TYR A 96 -28.80 -22.41 7.57
C TYR A 96 -29.71 -22.04 8.76
N ASP A 97 -29.32 -22.45 9.97
CA ASP A 97 -30.07 -22.20 11.20
C ASP A 97 -30.16 -20.71 11.54
N PHE A 98 -29.09 -19.94 11.30
CA PHE A 98 -29.09 -18.50 11.50
C PHE A 98 -30.15 -17.82 10.62
N TRP A 99 -30.18 -18.14 9.33
CA TRP A 99 -31.13 -17.53 8.40
C TRP A 99 -32.56 -17.97 8.65
N THR A 100 -32.77 -19.26 8.97
CA THR A 100 -34.09 -19.79 9.32
C THR A 100 -34.66 -19.04 10.52
N ARG A 101 -33.83 -18.76 11.54
CA ARG A 101 -34.22 -17.98 12.70
C ARG A 101 -34.55 -16.52 12.35
N CYS A 102 -33.74 -15.86 11.52
CA CYS A 102 -34.01 -14.49 11.09
C CYS A 102 -35.34 -14.37 10.35
N VAL A 103 -35.64 -15.33 9.45
CA VAL A 103 -36.92 -15.39 8.74
C VAL A 103 -38.09 -15.63 9.70
N ALA A 104 -37.95 -16.59 10.62
CA ALA A 104 -38.97 -16.88 11.62
C ALA A 104 -39.27 -15.66 12.51
N GLN A 105 -38.24 -14.93 12.94
CA GLN A 105 -38.40 -13.68 13.71
C GLN A 105 -39.09 -12.59 12.90
N ALA A 106 -38.71 -12.39 11.64
CA ALA A 106 -39.33 -11.40 10.76
C ALA A 106 -40.81 -11.69 10.49
N LEU A 107 -41.19 -12.98 10.44
CA LEU A 107 -42.58 -13.41 10.33
C LEU A 107 -43.33 -13.30 11.66
N ALA A 108 -42.65 -13.43 12.80
CA ALA A 108 -43.26 -13.29 14.12
C ALA A 108 -43.54 -11.83 14.49
N ASP A 109 -42.76 -10.87 14.01
CA ASP A 109 -42.92 -9.44 14.26
C ASP A 109 -44.03 -8.83 13.37
N ASP A 110 -45.06 -8.26 14.00
CA ASP A 110 -46.21 -7.65 13.33
C ASP A 110 -45.83 -6.49 12.39
N ALA A 111 -44.72 -5.77 12.67
CA ALA A 111 -44.27 -4.66 11.84
C ALA A 111 -43.63 -5.12 10.52
N THR A 112 -42.96 -6.27 10.51
CA THR A 112 -42.22 -6.77 9.33
C THR A 112 -42.92 -7.92 8.60
N ARG A 113 -43.85 -8.62 9.27
CA ARG A 113 -44.55 -9.79 8.76
C ARG A 113 -45.15 -9.60 7.37
N ALA A 114 -45.88 -8.51 7.15
CA ALA A 114 -46.55 -8.25 5.88
C ALA A 114 -45.56 -8.13 4.70
N GLY A 115 -44.44 -7.41 4.91
CA GLY A 115 -43.40 -7.25 3.90
C GLY A 115 -42.63 -8.55 3.62
N THR A 116 -42.33 -9.34 4.66
CA THR A 116 -41.66 -10.64 4.50
C THR A 116 -42.56 -11.65 3.76
N LEU A 117 -43.86 -11.72 4.08
CA LEU A 117 -44.82 -12.55 3.36
C LEU A 117 -44.96 -12.14 1.89
N GLN A 118 -44.95 -10.84 1.61
CA GLN A 118 -44.97 -10.34 0.23
C GLN A 118 -43.73 -10.79 -0.55
N GLN A 119 -42.53 -10.68 0.03
CA GLN A 119 -41.31 -11.19 -0.61
C GLN A 119 -41.41 -12.71 -0.86
N LEU A 120 -41.79 -13.50 0.15
CA LEU A 120 -41.99 -14.94 0.01
C LEU A 120 -42.96 -15.30 -1.13
N SER A 121 -44.02 -14.53 -1.32
CA SER A 121 -44.98 -14.74 -2.41
C SER A 121 -44.37 -14.57 -3.81
N THR A 122 -43.24 -13.85 -3.92
CA THR A 122 -42.47 -13.69 -5.17
C THR A 122 -41.44 -14.80 -5.41
N GLY A 123 -41.35 -15.78 -4.51
CA GLY A 123 -40.46 -16.94 -4.62
C GLY A 123 -39.04 -16.73 -4.06
N ALA A 124 -38.73 -15.54 -3.54
CA ALA A 124 -37.44 -15.24 -2.93
C ALA A 124 -37.57 -14.21 -1.80
N VAL A 125 -36.70 -14.31 -0.78
CA VAL A 125 -36.58 -13.32 0.30
C VAL A 125 -35.18 -12.73 0.28
N ASN A 126 -35.08 -11.41 0.37
CA ASN A 126 -33.79 -10.75 0.53
C ASN A 126 -33.34 -10.84 2.00
N LEU A 127 -32.48 -11.80 2.29
CA LEU A 127 -31.97 -12.09 3.63
C LEU A 127 -31.27 -10.90 4.29
N LEU A 128 -30.65 -10.02 3.51
CA LEU A 128 -29.95 -8.82 4.01
C LEU A 128 -30.89 -7.72 4.49
N THR A 129 -32.20 -7.85 4.20
CA THR A 129 -33.24 -6.88 4.61
C THR A 129 -34.03 -7.36 5.82
N LEU A 130 -33.70 -8.52 6.38
CA LEU A 130 -34.37 -9.04 7.58
C LEU A 130 -34.03 -8.17 8.80
N PRO A 131 -35.00 -7.86 9.66
CA PRO A 131 -34.85 -6.89 10.75
C PRO A 131 -33.77 -7.27 11.77
N SER A 132 -33.59 -8.55 12.06
CA SER A 132 -32.55 -9.01 13.00
C SER A 132 -31.15 -9.07 12.39
N TYR A 133 -31.03 -8.94 11.06
CA TYR A 133 -29.75 -8.87 10.37
C TYR A 133 -29.20 -7.44 10.36
N GLY A 134 -27.90 -7.27 10.61
CA GLY A 134 -27.21 -5.98 10.73
C GLY A 134 -27.35 -5.27 12.09
N HIS A 135 -28.09 -5.84 13.06
CA HIS A 135 -28.33 -5.23 14.37
C HIS A 135 -27.76 -6.06 15.52
N TYR A 136 -26.97 -5.42 16.40
CA TYR A 136 -26.43 -6.08 17.59
C TYR A 136 -27.55 -6.64 18.46
N GLN A 137 -27.54 -7.95 18.68
CA GLN A 137 -28.54 -8.67 19.48
C GLN A 137 -28.19 -8.70 20.98
N HIS A 138 -27.16 -7.95 21.36
CA HIS A 138 -26.66 -7.83 22.72
C HIS A 138 -26.23 -6.39 22.97
N THR A 139 -26.30 -5.99 24.22
CA THR A 139 -25.69 -4.77 24.72
C THR A 139 -24.19 -4.96 24.85
N TRP A 140 -23.47 -3.84 24.83
CA TRP A 140 -22.05 -3.82 25.16
C TRP A 140 -21.71 -4.42 26.53
N ALA A 141 -22.59 -4.23 27.53
CA ALA A 141 -22.34 -4.75 28.87
C ALA A 141 -22.34 -6.28 28.85
N GLU A 142 -23.31 -6.87 28.14
CA GLU A 142 -23.36 -8.32 27.90
C GLU A 142 -22.13 -8.81 27.13
N MET A 143 -21.69 -8.06 26.10
CA MET A 143 -20.45 -8.39 25.38
C MET A 143 -19.22 -8.42 26.30
N LEU A 144 -19.07 -7.43 27.18
CA LEU A 144 -17.96 -7.40 28.14
C LEU A 144 -18.00 -8.59 29.10
N THR A 145 -19.19 -8.98 29.58
CA THR A 145 -19.35 -10.18 30.41
C THR A 145 -18.92 -11.44 29.67
N HIS A 146 -19.23 -11.58 28.38
CA HIS A 146 -18.71 -12.68 27.56
C HIS A 146 -17.18 -12.64 27.41
N HIS A 147 -16.59 -11.45 27.33
CA HIS A 147 -15.14 -11.32 27.26
C HIS A 147 -14.42 -11.73 28.55
N ASP A 148 -15.06 -11.65 29.72
CA ASP A 148 -14.45 -12.08 30.99
C ASP A 148 -13.95 -13.52 30.94
N GLU A 149 -14.66 -14.40 30.23
CA GLU A 149 -14.27 -15.80 30.00
C GLU A 149 -13.03 -15.93 29.10
N LEU A 150 -12.80 -14.94 28.22
CA LEU A 150 -11.67 -14.88 27.28
C LEU A 150 -10.43 -14.19 27.87
N ILE A 151 -10.58 -13.43 28.97
CA ILE A 151 -9.46 -12.73 29.63
C ILE A 151 -8.37 -13.74 30.04
N ALA A 152 -8.74 -14.91 30.54
CA ALA A 152 -7.78 -15.93 30.96
C ALA A 152 -6.89 -16.45 29.82
N ALA A 153 -7.37 -16.38 28.57
CA ALA A 153 -6.60 -16.74 27.37
C ALA A 153 -5.79 -15.56 26.80
N THR A 154 -6.07 -14.34 27.26
CA THR A 154 -5.43 -13.11 26.79
C THR A 154 -4.27 -12.78 27.72
N GLY A 155 -3.04 -12.86 27.21
CA GLY A 155 -1.85 -12.49 27.99
C GLY A 155 -1.72 -10.97 28.18
N ASP A 156 -1.14 -10.54 29.30
CA ASP A 156 -0.79 -9.14 29.52
C ASP A 156 0.37 -8.72 28.62
N ARG A 157 0.12 -7.77 27.71
CA ARG A 157 1.16 -7.23 26.82
C ARG A 157 1.30 -5.73 26.98
N MET A 158 2.44 -5.27 27.50
CA MET A 158 2.81 -3.85 27.51
C MET A 158 3.66 -3.47 26.32
N THR A 159 3.30 -2.35 25.68
CA THR A 159 4.08 -1.74 24.61
C THR A 159 4.87 -0.55 25.17
N LEU A 160 6.18 -0.55 24.96
CA LEU A 160 7.04 0.55 25.41
C LEU A 160 7.04 1.70 24.40
N LEU A 161 6.87 2.91 24.91
CA LEU A 161 7.13 4.15 24.19
C LEU A 161 8.55 4.63 24.48
N HIS A 162 9.34 4.77 23.44
CA HIS A 162 10.75 5.14 23.52
C HIS A 162 10.97 6.63 23.29
N LEU A 163 12.09 7.16 23.80
CA LEU A 163 12.52 8.51 23.47
C LEU A 163 12.96 8.57 22.00
N GLY A 164 12.32 9.48 21.25
CA GLY A 164 12.71 9.84 19.89
C GLY A 164 13.86 10.86 19.88
N GLY A 165 14.40 11.12 18.69
CA GLY A 165 15.21 12.30 18.40
C GLY A 165 14.36 13.55 18.21
N ALA A 166 14.91 14.56 17.54
CA ALA A 166 14.16 15.74 17.17
C ALA A 166 12.99 15.37 16.24
N SER A 167 11.85 16.04 16.40
CA SER A 167 10.63 15.76 15.61
C SER A 167 10.88 15.76 14.10
N GLU A 168 11.67 16.72 13.61
CA GLU A 168 11.98 16.79 12.19
C GLU A 168 12.80 15.58 11.70
N ASP A 169 13.74 15.09 12.50
CA ASP A 169 14.56 13.92 12.16
C ASP A 169 13.71 12.64 12.16
N GLU A 170 12.84 12.47 13.15
CA GLU A 170 11.91 11.33 13.22
C GLU A 170 10.94 11.30 12.05
N LEU A 171 10.36 12.46 11.69
CA LEU A 171 9.47 12.58 10.53
C LEU A 171 10.19 12.27 9.22
N THR A 172 11.46 12.68 9.09
CA THR A 172 12.29 12.37 7.92
C THR A 172 12.57 10.86 7.87
N ALA A 173 12.98 10.26 8.97
CA ALA A 173 13.25 8.83 9.06
C ALA A 173 12.00 8.00 8.74
N LEU A 174 10.84 8.39 9.28
CA LEU A 174 9.57 7.72 9.00
C LEU A 174 9.17 7.84 7.53
N TYR A 175 9.26 9.04 6.94
CA TYR A 175 9.00 9.25 5.52
C TYR A 175 9.84 8.32 4.65
N LEU A 176 11.16 8.30 4.87
CA LEU A 176 12.09 7.48 4.10
C LEU A 176 11.81 5.98 4.27
N SER A 177 11.49 5.55 5.49
CA SER A 177 11.13 4.17 5.80
C SER A 177 9.87 3.71 5.08
N LEU A 178 8.77 4.47 5.17
CA LEU A 178 7.51 4.13 4.50
C LEU A 178 7.65 4.17 2.98
N ALA A 179 8.37 5.18 2.44
CA ALA A 179 8.61 5.31 1.02
C ALA A 179 9.42 4.13 0.46
N ALA A 180 10.43 3.66 1.19
CA ALA A 180 11.29 2.54 0.79
C ALA A 180 10.72 1.15 1.11
N SER A 181 9.50 1.07 1.68
CA SER A 181 8.85 -0.21 1.99
C SER A 181 8.78 -1.12 0.76
N ARG A 182 9.19 -2.37 0.93
CA ARG A 182 9.11 -3.42 -0.12
C ARG A 182 7.75 -4.10 -0.17
N THR A 183 6.92 -3.87 0.85
CA THR A 183 5.56 -4.39 0.96
C THR A 183 4.58 -3.26 0.65
N PRO A 184 3.56 -3.49 -0.20
CA PRO A 184 2.50 -2.51 -0.43
C PRO A 184 1.88 -2.05 0.90
N LEU A 185 1.72 -0.74 1.04
CA LEU A 185 1.08 -0.15 2.21
C LEU A 185 -0.45 -0.29 2.10
N GLY A 186 -1.12 -0.48 3.24
CA GLY A 186 -2.57 -0.37 3.31
C GLY A 186 -3.04 1.08 3.12
N GLU A 187 -4.36 1.28 3.05
CA GLU A 187 -4.93 2.61 2.79
C GLU A 187 -4.46 3.69 3.77
N ASP A 188 -4.50 3.39 5.08
CA ASP A 188 -4.04 4.34 6.11
C ASP A 188 -2.55 4.66 5.95
N GLY A 189 -1.73 3.64 5.66
CA GLY A 189 -0.30 3.84 5.40
C GLY A 189 -0.04 4.70 4.15
N LEU A 190 -0.85 4.57 3.10
CA LEU A 190 -0.76 5.44 1.92
C LEU A 190 -1.21 6.88 2.22
N ARG A 191 -2.21 7.07 3.08
CA ARG A 191 -2.63 8.40 3.54
C ARG A 191 -1.50 9.06 4.34
N ASP A 192 -0.90 8.34 5.28
CA ASP A 192 0.22 8.84 6.07
C ASP A 192 1.44 9.18 5.22
N LEU A 193 1.77 8.29 4.27
CA LEU A 193 2.86 8.53 3.33
C LEU A 193 2.62 9.79 2.50
N ARG A 194 1.37 10.08 2.12
CA ARG A 194 1.01 11.31 1.40
C ARG A 194 1.30 12.55 2.25
N ASP A 195 0.85 12.55 3.51
CA ASP A 195 1.03 13.67 4.42
C ASP A 195 2.51 13.91 4.72
N LEU A 196 3.26 12.84 4.99
CA LEU A 196 4.71 12.87 5.18
C LEU A 196 5.45 13.35 3.93
N ALA A 197 5.10 12.84 2.74
CA ALA A 197 5.71 13.25 1.48
C ALA A 197 5.43 14.72 1.15
N GLY A 198 4.25 15.24 1.53
CA GLY A 198 3.93 16.66 1.41
C GLY A 198 4.80 17.52 2.32
N HIS A 199 4.97 17.12 3.58
CA HIS A 199 5.85 17.80 4.54
C HIS A 199 7.35 17.68 4.17
N ARG A 200 7.73 16.59 3.50
CA ARG A 200 9.11 16.26 3.10
C ARG A 200 9.40 16.45 1.62
N ALA A 201 8.60 17.27 0.92
CA ALA A 201 8.79 17.48 -0.51
C ALA A 201 10.15 18.14 -0.83
N ASP A 202 10.60 19.07 0.03
CA ASP A 202 11.90 19.77 -0.03
C ASP A 202 13.05 18.99 0.63
N GLY A 203 12.74 17.91 1.36
CA GLY A 203 13.71 17.18 2.18
C GLY A 203 14.46 16.08 1.41
N PRO A 204 15.30 15.30 2.14
CA PRO A 204 15.91 14.09 1.60
C PRO A 204 14.85 13.14 1.03
N GLN A 205 15.12 12.57 -0.15
CA GLN A 205 14.24 11.62 -0.83
C GLN A 205 14.78 10.20 -0.68
N PRO A 206 13.91 9.17 -0.72
CA PRO A 206 14.34 7.78 -0.65
C PRO A 206 15.22 7.41 -1.85
N GLU A 207 16.27 6.63 -1.62
CA GLU A 207 17.15 6.11 -2.68
C GLU A 207 16.37 5.23 -3.67
N ALA A 208 15.45 4.40 -3.15
CA ALA A 208 14.59 3.56 -3.94
C ALA A 208 13.15 3.58 -3.42
N ILE A 209 12.20 3.60 -4.37
CA ILE A 209 10.76 3.43 -4.10
C ILE A 209 10.31 2.21 -4.90
N PRO A 210 10.37 0.99 -4.31
CA PRO A 210 10.11 -0.25 -5.03
C PRO A 210 8.62 -0.49 -5.31
N VAL A 211 7.74 -0.04 -4.41
CA VAL A 211 6.28 -0.14 -4.56
C VAL A 211 5.77 1.02 -5.42
N ARG A 212 5.02 0.70 -6.49
CA ARG A 212 4.60 1.69 -7.50
C ARG A 212 3.50 2.62 -6.98
N GLU A 213 2.65 2.11 -6.10
CA GLU A 213 1.60 2.85 -5.39
C GLU A 213 2.21 3.92 -4.48
N ASN A 214 3.23 3.56 -3.70
CA ASN A 214 3.98 4.50 -2.86
C ASN A 214 4.58 5.61 -3.72
N ARG A 215 5.22 5.26 -4.85
CA ARG A 215 5.80 6.23 -5.79
C ARG A 215 4.74 7.18 -6.35
N ALA A 216 3.57 6.68 -6.71
CA ALA A 216 2.48 7.50 -7.22
C ALA A 216 2.00 8.52 -6.18
N VAL A 217 1.83 8.09 -4.92
CA VAL A 217 1.44 8.95 -3.80
C VAL A 217 2.50 10.02 -3.52
N ILE A 218 3.78 9.63 -3.46
CA ILE A 218 4.88 10.57 -3.25
C ILE A 218 4.93 11.60 -4.38
N ASN A 219 4.81 11.15 -5.63
CA ASN A 219 4.85 12.04 -6.78
C ASN A 219 3.66 13.01 -6.82
N LEU A 220 2.48 12.59 -6.37
CA LEU A 220 1.34 13.49 -6.21
C LEU A 220 1.64 14.59 -5.17
N ALA A 221 2.20 14.21 -4.03
CA ALA A 221 2.56 15.17 -2.98
C ALA A 221 3.64 16.15 -3.47
N ARG A 222 4.69 15.65 -4.12
CA ARG A 222 5.76 16.46 -4.72
C ARG A 222 5.23 17.43 -5.78
N LEU A 223 4.38 16.94 -6.69
CA LEU A 223 3.76 17.77 -7.72
C LEU A 223 2.89 18.88 -7.11
N THR A 224 2.15 18.56 -6.04
CA THR A 224 1.31 19.54 -5.31
C THR A 224 2.16 20.62 -4.65
N ALA A 225 3.33 20.25 -4.12
CA ALA A 225 4.31 21.16 -3.56
C ALA A 225 5.17 21.90 -4.62
N GLY A 226 4.99 21.61 -5.91
CA GLY A 226 5.70 22.28 -7.00
C GLY A 226 7.08 21.70 -7.35
N HIS A 227 7.38 20.49 -6.87
CA HIS A 227 8.63 19.78 -7.18
C HIS A 227 8.47 18.77 -8.31
N ASP A 228 9.60 18.43 -8.93
CA ASP A 228 9.65 17.40 -9.96
C ASP A 228 9.36 16.00 -9.36
N PRO A 229 8.61 15.17 -10.10
CA PRO A 229 8.27 13.82 -9.67
C PRO A 229 9.48 12.88 -9.79
N LEU A 230 9.56 11.92 -8.87
CA LEU A 230 10.52 10.82 -8.85
C LEU A 230 10.01 9.68 -9.75
N LEU A 231 10.21 9.82 -11.06
CA LEU A 231 9.75 8.85 -12.06
C LEU A 231 10.83 7.80 -12.34
N ASP A 232 10.43 6.54 -12.47
CA ASP A 232 11.30 5.48 -12.97
C ASP A 232 10.76 4.96 -14.31
N THR A 233 9.47 4.64 -14.41
CA THR A 233 8.86 4.09 -15.63
C THR A 233 7.91 5.07 -16.29
N VAL A 234 7.59 4.82 -17.57
CA VAL A 234 6.52 5.58 -18.25
C VAL A 234 5.19 5.38 -17.51
N THR A 235 4.93 4.18 -16.99
CA THR A 235 3.71 3.87 -16.24
C THR A 235 3.62 4.64 -14.93
N ASP A 236 4.74 5.06 -14.32
CA ASP A 236 4.69 5.93 -13.13
C ASP A 236 4.07 7.30 -13.45
N VAL A 237 4.26 7.82 -14.67
CA VAL A 237 3.57 9.04 -15.13
C VAL A 237 2.07 8.79 -15.27
N LEU A 238 1.69 7.62 -15.79
CA LEU A 238 0.28 7.26 -15.91
C LEU A 238 -0.37 7.15 -14.52
N ARG A 239 0.29 6.49 -13.57
CA ARG A 239 -0.17 6.42 -12.17
C ARG A 239 -0.29 7.80 -11.53
N LEU A 240 0.69 8.68 -11.76
CA LEU A 240 0.64 10.06 -11.28
C LEU A 240 -0.55 10.83 -11.90
N ALA A 241 -0.82 10.66 -13.19
CA ALA A 241 -1.98 11.27 -13.84
C ALA A 241 -3.31 10.78 -13.26
N CYS A 242 -3.42 9.47 -12.96
CA CYS A 242 -4.58 8.92 -12.25
C CYS A 242 -4.70 9.48 -10.83
N ALA A 243 -3.58 9.58 -10.10
CA ALA A 243 -3.55 10.15 -8.76
C ALA A 243 -4.03 11.61 -8.74
N VAL A 244 -3.59 12.43 -9.70
CA VAL A 244 -4.06 13.83 -9.87
C VAL A 244 -5.56 13.90 -10.15
N ALA A 245 -6.12 12.90 -10.85
CA ALA A 245 -7.56 12.81 -11.08
C ALA A 245 -8.35 12.27 -9.87
N GLY A 246 -7.68 11.89 -8.78
CA GLY A 246 -8.27 11.24 -7.61
C GLY A 246 -8.70 9.79 -7.86
N GLY A 247 -8.09 9.13 -8.85
CA GLY A 247 -8.38 7.75 -9.20
C GLY A 247 -7.41 6.73 -8.59
N ASP A 248 -7.61 5.47 -8.98
CA ASP A 248 -6.82 4.33 -8.51
C ASP A 248 -5.40 4.34 -9.10
N VAL A 249 -4.40 4.37 -8.21
CA VAL A 249 -2.97 4.37 -8.55
C VAL A 249 -2.42 2.99 -8.89
N THR A 250 -3.16 1.92 -8.56
CA THR A 250 -2.79 0.55 -8.95
C THR A 250 -3.09 0.27 -10.43
N LEU A 251 -3.92 1.13 -11.06
CA LEU A 251 -4.43 1.00 -12.43
C LEU A 251 -5.33 -0.23 -12.64
N GLN A 252 -5.84 -0.84 -11.57
CA GLN A 252 -6.78 -1.95 -11.65
C GLN A 252 -8.18 -1.43 -12.00
N GLU A 253 -8.55 -0.27 -11.43
CA GLU A 253 -9.83 0.36 -11.71
C GLU A 253 -9.75 1.45 -12.78
N PRO A 254 -10.74 1.52 -13.70
CA PRO A 254 -10.80 2.57 -14.69
C PRO A 254 -10.89 3.97 -14.06
N THR A 255 -9.86 4.80 -14.30
CA THR A 255 -9.87 6.20 -13.85
C THR A 255 -10.41 7.15 -14.93
N ARG A 256 -11.33 8.04 -14.54
CA ARG A 256 -11.81 9.13 -15.40
C ARG A 256 -10.87 10.34 -15.30
N LEU A 257 -10.02 10.51 -16.31
CA LEU A 257 -9.07 11.62 -16.37
C LEU A 257 -9.80 12.97 -16.56
N ARG A 258 -9.50 13.93 -15.68
CA ARG A 258 -10.03 15.30 -15.71
C ARG A 258 -9.14 16.21 -16.55
N ALA A 259 -9.60 17.44 -16.79
CA ALA A 259 -8.75 18.47 -17.37
C ALA A 259 -7.56 18.76 -16.43
N LEU A 260 -6.35 18.78 -17.00
CA LEU A 260 -5.11 18.99 -16.25
C LEU A 260 -4.64 20.44 -16.41
N PRO A 261 -4.29 21.14 -15.33
CA PRO A 261 -3.69 22.47 -15.41
C PRO A 261 -2.43 22.47 -16.27
N ARG A 262 -2.17 23.57 -16.99
CA ARG A 262 -1.01 23.70 -17.88
C ARG A 262 0.34 23.37 -17.20
N PRO A 263 0.62 23.77 -15.94
CA PRO A 263 1.84 23.37 -15.25
C PRO A 263 1.95 21.85 -15.08
N VAL A 264 0.87 21.19 -14.66
CA VAL A 264 0.83 19.73 -14.50
C VAL A 264 1.07 19.02 -15.84
N ARG A 265 0.41 19.45 -16.92
CA ARG A 265 0.65 18.87 -18.26
C ARG A 265 2.13 18.96 -18.65
N ARG A 266 2.76 20.10 -18.38
CA ARG A 266 4.16 20.35 -18.66
C ARG A 266 5.09 19.44 -17.85
N THR A 267 4.83 19.27 -16.56
CA THR A 267 5.62 18.38 -15.69
C THR A 267 5.50 16.92 -16.11
N LEU A 268 4.28 16.45 -16.45
CA LEU A 268 4.07 15.07 -16.90
C LEU A 268 4.76 14.79 -18.24
N LEU A 269 4.66 15.71 -19.21
CA LEU A 269 5.34 15.56 -20.50
C LEU A 269 6.87 15.62 -20.36
N ALA A 270 7.40 16.56 -19.56
CA ALA A 270 8.84 16.61 -19.28
C ALA A 270 9.34 15.33 -18.62
N GLY A 271 8.57 14.79 -17.67
CA GLY A 271 8.89 13.53 -17.00
C GLY A 271 8.89 12.32 -17.95
N LEU A 272 7.90 12.21 -18.83
CA LEU A 272 7.88 11.17 -19.89
C LEU A 272 9.11 11.28 -20.79
N ASP A 273 9.40 12.50 -21.23
CA ASP A 273 10.52 12.77 -22.12
C ASP A 273 11.84 12.34 -21.50
N ALA A 274 12.10 12.71 -20.24
CA ALA A 274 13.30 12.34 -19.52
C ALA A 274 13.42 10.81 -19.32
N VAL A 275 12.33 10.14 -18.93
CA VAL A 275 12.33 8.68 -18.72
C VAL A 275 12.64 7.93 -20.03
N VAL A 276 12.01 8.34 -21.13
CA VAL A 276 12.20 7.68 -22.43
C VAL A 276 13.55 8.03 -23.05
N ALA A 277 14.02 9.27 -22.90
CA ALA A 277 15.36 9.67 -23.35
C ALA A 277 16.46 8.86 -22.65
N ALA A 278 16.33 8.65 -21.34
CA ALA A 278 17.29 7.87 -20.56
C ALA A 278 17.23 6.36 -20.88
N ALA A 279 16.03 5.82 -21.16
CA ALA A 279 15.85 4.40 -21.45
C ALA A 279 14.72 4.16 -22.46
N PRO A 280 15.01 4.23 -23.78
CA PRO A 280 13.99 4.06 -24.83
C PRO A 280 13.25 2.73 -24.77
N ALA A 281 13.88 1.68 -24.22
CA ALA A 281 13.27 0.37 -24.03
C ALA A 281 12.02 0.41 -23.12
N LYS A 282 11.87 1.42 -22.25
CA LYS A 282 10.70 1.60 -21.37
C LYS A 282 9.40 1.89 -22.14
N LEU A 283 9.48 2.23 -23.44
CA LEU A 283 8.30 2.31 -24.31
C LEU A 283 7.54 0.98 -24.43
N ALA A 284 8.20 -0.15 -24.15
CA ALA A 284 7.59 -1.48 -24.14
C ALA A 284 6.48 -1.65 -23.09
N ASP A 285 6.39 -0.77 -22.08
CA ASP A 285 5.36 -0.85 -21.04
C ASP A 285 4.05 -0.16 -21.48
N VAL A 286 4.08 0.66 -22.53
CA VAL A 286 2.93 1.42 -23.03
C VAL A 286 1.77 0.53 -23.50
N PRO A 287 2.00 -0.56 -24.27
CA PRO A 287 0.91 -1.39 -24.78
C PRO A 287 0.00 -1.98 -23.70
N ALA A 288 0.52 -2.27 -22.50
CA ALA A 288 -0.26 -2.83 -21.39
C ALA A 288 -1.42 -1.92 -20.95
N HIS A 289 -1.29 -0.60 -21.15
CA HIS A 289 -2.31 0.39 -20.79
C HIS A 289 -2.70 1.29 -21.98
N ARG A 290 -2.68 0.73 -23.20
CA ARG A 290 -2.84 1.46 -24.47
C ARG A 290 -4.03 2.44 -24.49
N GLU A 291 -5.22 2.01 -24.06
CA GLU A 291 -6.42 2.86 -24.09
C GLU A 291 -6.34 4.01 -23.07
N MET A 292 -5.74 3.78 -21.90
CA MET A 292 -5.54 4.84 -20.93
C MET A 292 -4.50 5.86 -21.42
N TRP A 293 -3.44 5.42 -22.10
CA TRP A 293 -2.47 6.31 -22.73
C TRP A 293 -3.06 7.20 -23.81
N LYS A 294 -3.96 6.67 -24.65
CA LYS A 294 -4.70 7.48 -25.64
C LYS A 294 -5.52 8.57 -24.95
N ARG A 295 -6.29 8.22 -23.91
CA ARG A 295 -7.09 9.16 -23.12
C ARG A 295 -6.22 10.22 -22.43
N LEU A 296 -5.06 9.84 -21.89
CA LEU A 296 -4.13 10.78 -21.29
C LEU A 296 -3.54 11.73 -22.36
N GLY A 297 -3.22 11.21 -23.54
CA GLY A 297 -2.73 12.01 -24.67
C GLY A 297 -3.70 13.10 -25.10
N GLU A 298 -5.01 12.82 -25.09
CA GLU A 298 -6.07 13.82 -25.33
C GLU A 298 -6.07 14.95 -24.29
N ARG A 299 -5.64 14.68 -23.05
CA ARG A 299 -5.58 15.69 -21.97
C ARG A 299 -4.25 16.46 -21.93
N LEU A 300 -3.16 15.81 -22.33
CA LEU A 300 -1.81 16.40 -22.30
C LEU A 300 -1.50 17.26 -23.53
N HIS A 301 -2.13 16.98 -24.67
CA HIS A 301 -1.86 17.65 -25.96
C HIS A 301 -0.36 17.69 -26.31
N PRO A 302 0.32 16.53 -26.44
CA PRO A 302 1.77 16.47 -26.65
C PRO A 302 2.25 17.24 -27.90
N HIS A 303 1.42 17.34 -28.94
CA HIS A 303 1.72 18.08 -30.17
C HIS A 303 1.89 19.60 -29.96
N GLU A 304 1.33 20.17 -28.88
CA GLU A 304 1.53 21.57 -28.52
C GLU A 304 2.93 21.83 -27.92
N TYR A 305 3.71 20.78 -27.64
CA TYR A 305 5.01 20.84 -26.96
C TYR A 305 6.11 20.10 -27.75
N PRO A 306 6.54 20.60 -28.91
CA PRO A 306 7.52 19.93 -29.77
C PRO A 306 8.91 19.74 -29.11
N ARG A 307 9.19 20.47 -28.02
CA ARG A 307 10.43 20.33 -27.24
C ARG A 307 10.58 18.99 -26.50
N TRP A 308 9.53 18.17 -26.45
CA TRP A 308 9.54 16.86 -25.76
C TRP A 308 9.22 15.72 -26.74
N PRO A 309 10.15 15.42 -27.67
CA PRO A 309 9.93 14.43 -28.73
C PRO A 309 9.80 13.00 -28.18
N HIS A 310 10.51 12.67 -27.11
CA HIS A 310 10.45 11.33 -26.51
C HIS A 310 9.14 11.10 -25.75
N ALA A 311 8.53 12.16 -25.21
CA ALA A 311 7.16 12.06 -24.69
C ALA A 311 6.15 11.80 -25.81
N ALA A 312 6.33 12.39 -27.00
CA ALA A 312 5.45 12.14 -28.14
C ALA A 312 5.50 10.66 -28.60
N ASP A 313 6.66 10.03 -28.53
CA ASP A 313 6.84 8.61 -28.86
C ASP A 313 5.94 7.69 -28.02
N VAL A 314 5.72 8.01 -26.74
CA VAL A 314 4.81 7.24 -25.85
C VAL A 314 3.42 7.18 -26.46
N PHE A 315 2.92 8.31 -26.95
CA PHE A 315 1.59 8.37 -27.55
C PHE A 315 1.54 7.77 -28.96
N ALA A 316 2.62 7.88 -29.74
CA ALA A 316 2.75 7.20 -31.02
C ALA A 316 2.68 5.67 -30.85
N VAL A 317 3.37 5.13 -29.84
CA VAL A 317 3.27 3.70 -29.47
C VAL A 317 1.85 3.34 -29.04
N ALA A 318 1.21 4.17 -28.20
CA ALA A 318 -0.17 3.95 -27.78
C ALA A 318 -1.17 3.98 -28.95
N ARG A 319 -0.90 4.73 -30.02
CA ARG A 319 -1.71 4.73 -31.26
C ARG A 319 -1.34 3.61 -32.22
N GLY A 320 -0.18 2.98 -32.05
CA GLY A 320 0.34 1.95 -32.97
C GLY A 320 1.08 2.54 -34.17
N GLU A 321 1.41 3.83 -34.13
CA GLU A 321 2.20 4.53 -35.15
C GLU A 321 3.70 4.22 -35.02
N LYS A 322 4.14 3.85 -33.81
CA LYS A 322 5.51 3.43 -33.49
C LYS A 322 5.50 2.06 -32.82
N SER A 323 6.41 1.18 -33.23
CA SER A 323 6.56 -0.13 -32.59
C SER A 323 7.47 -0.04 -31.37
N ALA A 324 7.04 -0.64 -30.26
CA ALA A 324 7.85 -0.84 -29.07
C ALA A 324 7.62 -2.28 -28.57
N ARG A 325 8.53 -3.18 -28.94
CA ARG A 325 8.43 -4.60 -28.56
C ARG A 325 8.92 -4.79 -27.13
N SER A 326 8.12 -5.49 -26.34
CA SER A 326 8.53 -5.93 -25.00
C SER A 326 9.64 -6.97 -25.07
N LEU A 327 10.37 -7.13 -23.97
CA LEU A 327 11.36 -8.20 -23.85
C LEU A 327 10.71 -9.55 -24.13
N ASP A 328 9.52 -9.80 -23.58
CA ASP A 328 8.79 -11.05 -23.80
C ASP A 328 8.43 -11.21 -25.28
N GLY A 329 7.91 -10.16 -25.94
CA GLY A 329 7.59 -10.21 -27.36
C GLY A 329 8.80 -10.52 -28.25
N ARG A 330 9.97 -9.94 -27.93
CA ARG A 330 11.23 -10.23 -28.64
C ARG A 330 11.71 -11.66 -28.38
N VAL A 331 11.57 -12.16 -27.15
CA VAL A 331 11.89 -13.55 -26.81
C VAL A 331 10.97 -14.51 -27.56
N GLU A 332 9.67 -14.25 -27.61
CA GLU A 332 8.72 -15.07 -28.36
C GLU A 332 9.03 -15.11 -29.86
N GLU A 333 9.42 -13.99 -30.47
CA GLU A 333 9.85 -13.96 -31.87
C GLU A 333 11.09 -14.82 -32.11
N LEU A 334 12.13 -14.68 -31.28
CA LEU A 334 13.34 -15.50 -31.39
C LEU A 334 13.04 -17.00 -31.20
N LEU A 335 12.17 -17.34 -30.26
CA LEU A 335 11.75 -18.73 -30.05
C LEU A 335 10.91 -19.27 -31.21
N ALA A 336 10.06 -18.44 -31.83
CA ALA A 336 9.27 -18.81 -33.00
C ALA A 336 10.16 -19.04 -34.24
N ASP A 337 11.22 -18.24 -34.38
CA ASP A 337 12.24 -18.38 -35.43
C ASP A 337 13.22 -19.54 -35.17
N GLY A 338 13.13 -20.17 -34.00
CA GLY A 338 13.98 -21.29 -33.59
C GLY A 338 15.37 -20.87 -33.07
N ASP A 339 15.60 -19.58 -32.84
CA ASP A 339 16.85 -19.05 -32.29
C ASP A 339 16.83 -19.03 -30.75
N LEU A 340 16.97 -20.22 -30.16
CA LEU A 340 17.01 -20.37 -28.70
C LEU A 340 18.19 -19.62 -28.07
N THR A 341 19.36 -19.66 -28.71
CA THR A 341 20.59 -19.06 -28.17
C THR A 341 20.44 -17.56 -28.02
N ALA A 342 19.87 -16.87 -29.02
CA ALA A 342 19.58 -15.45 -28.92
C ALA A 342 18.48 -15.15 -27.88
N ALA A 343 17.46 -15.99 -27.78
CA ALA A 343 16.41 -15.85 -26.76
C ALA A 343 16.98 -15.93 -25.33
N VAL A 344 17.87 -16.90 -25.08
CA VAL A 344 18.59 -17.07 -23.80
C VAL A 344 19.51 -15.86 -23.54
N ALA A 345 20.26 -15.42 -24.54
CA ALA A 345 21.14 -14.26 -24.42
C ALA A 345 20.36 -12.99 -24.04
N LEU A 346 19.17 -12.80 -24.62
CA LEU A 346 18.27 -11.69 -24.26
C LEU A 346 17.72 -11.84 -22.84
N LEU A 347 17.28 -13.04 -22.45
CA LEU A 347 16.72 -13.32 -21.12
C LEU A 347 17.75 -13.17 -19.98
N ARG A 348 19.06 -13.25 -20.25
CA ARG A 348 20.10 -12.95 -19.25
C ARG A 348 20.00 -11.52 -18.70
N THR A 349 19.44 -10.58 -19.47
CA THR A 349 19.17 -9.21 -19.00
C THR A 349 18.02 -9.12 -18.00
N ALA A 350 17.24 -10.18 -17.84
CA ALA A 350 16.12 -10.29 -16.90
C ALA A 350 16.16 -11.64 -16.16
N PRO A 351 17.08 -11.82 -15.18
CA PRO A 351 17.34 -13.10 -14.50
C PRO A 351 16.08 -13.82 -14.00
N GLY A 352 15.16 -13.07 -13.37
CA GLY A 352 13.91 -13.65 -12.88
C GLY A 352 12.97 -14.14 -13.99
N LYS A 353 12.99 -13.51 -15.18
CA LYS A 353 12.21 -13.99 -16.34
C LYS A 353 12.85 -15.24 -16.93
N LEU A 354 14.18 -15.26 -17.06
CA LEU A 354 14.94 -16.44 -17.46
C LEU A 354 14.54 -17.64 -16.59
N PHE A 355 14.60 -17.49 -15.26
CA PHE A 355 14.26 -18.54 -14.31
C PHE A 355 12.81 -19.04 -14.45
N ARG A 356 11.84 -18.14 -14.61
CA ARG A 356 10.43 -18.51 -14.84
C ARG A 356 10.21 -19.25 -16.16
N SER A 357 11.10 -19.07 -17.13
CA SER A 357 11.03 -19.70 -18.46
C SER A 357 11.96 -20.91 -18.62
N LEU A 358 12.82 -21.22 -17.65
CA LEU A 358 13.86 -22.27 -17.76
C LEU A 358 13.31 -23.59 -18.28
N ASP A 359 12.18 -23.98 -17.71
CA ASP A 359 11.50 -25.21 -18.02
C ASP A 359 11.09 -25.33 -19.50
N ARG A 360 10.56 -24.23 -20.04
CA ARG A 360 10.23 -24.11 -21.46
C ARG A 360 11.47 -24.06 -22.34
N LEU A 361 12.50 -23.31 -21.94
CA LEU A 361 13.74 -23.16 -22.70
C LEU A 361 14.46 -24.51 -22.85
N LEU A 362 14.58 -25.28 -21.76
CA LEU A 362 15.20 -26.61 -21.77
C LEU A 362 14.45 -27.60 -22.67
N ARG A 363 13.13 -27.51 -22.75
CA ARG A 363 12.31 -28.33 -23.67
C ARG A 363 12.38 -27.88 -25.12
N SER A 364 12.60 -26.60 -25.34
CA SER A 364 12.70 -26.03 -26.70
C SER A 364 14.07 -26.29 -27.32
N ALA A 365 15.07 -26.63 -26.51
CA ALA A 365 16.41 -26.98 -26.95
C ALA A 365 16.45 -28.31 -27.72
N ARG A 366 16.86 -28.21 -28.99
CA ARG A 366 16.98 -29.30 -29.96
C ARG A 366 18.37 -29.93 -29.93
N THR A 367 19.39 -29.18 -29.54
CA THR A 367 20.79 -29.65 -29.50
C THR A 367 21.34 -29.71 -28.06
N PRO A 368 22.38 -30.54 -27.80
CA PRO A 368 23.09 -30.52 -26.52
C PRO A 368 23.71 -29.15 -26.18
N ASP A 369 24.24 -28.45 -27.20
CA ASP A 369 24.87 -27.13 -27.03
C ASP A 369 23.85 -26.07 -26.60
N GLU A 370 22.64 -26.10 -27.18
CA GLU A 370 21.51 -25.26 -26.78
C GLU A 370 21.10 -25.50 -25.32
N ARG A 371 21.04 -26.77 -24.88
CA ARG A 371 20.75 -27.11 -23.48
C ARG A 371 21.84 -26.59 -22.55
N ALA A 372 23.11 -26.78 -22.93
CA ALA A 372 24.25 -26.27 -22.18
C ALA A 372 24.18 -24.75 -22.06
N ALA A 373 23.85 -24.04 -23.15
CA ALA A 373 23.69 -22.58 -23.14
C ALA A 373 22.61 -22.11 -22.15
N VAL A 374 21.46 -22.78 -22.09
CA VAL A 374 20.40 -22.48 -21.10
C VAL A 374 20.90 -22.67 -19.67
N VAL A 375 21.55 -23.81 -19.39
CA VAL A 375 22.07 -24.12 -18.04
C VAL A 375 23.15 -23.13 -17.64
N THR A 376 24.13 -22.86 -18.50
CA THR A 376 25.19 -21.89 -18.24
C THR A 376 24.63 -20.49 -18.00
N ALA A 377 23.63 -20.06 -18.79
CA ALA A 377 22.97 -18.78 -18.57
C ALA A 377 22.26 -18.74 -17.21
N ALA A 378 21.59 -19.83 -16.81
CA ALA A 378 20.93 -19.96 -15.51
C ALA A 378 21.93 -19.86 -14.36
N GLU A 379 23.03 -20.59 -14.41
CA GLU A 379 24.10 -20.57 -13.40
C GLU A 379 24.69 -19.18 -13.22
N GLN A 380 24.97 -18.48 -14.34
CA GLN A 380 25.54 -17.14 -14.31
C GLN A 380 24.64 -16.10 -13.67
N VAL A 381 23.33 -16.17 -13.93
CA VAL A 381 22.38 -15.16 -13.43
C VAL A 381 21.73 -15.55 -12.11
N ALA A 382 21.94 -16.78 -11.62
CA ALA A 382 21.36 -17.27 -10.36
C ALA A 382 21.58 -16.33 -9.16
N PRO A 383 22.77 -15.70 -8.97
CA PRO A 383 22.99 -14.77 -7.85
C PRO A 383 22.06 -13.55 -7.85
N ASP A 384 21.55 -13.15 -9.03
CA ASP A 384 20.71 -11.97 -9.22
C ASP A 384 19.20 -12.28 -9.13
N VAL A 385 18.84 -13.54 -8.86
CA VAL A 385 17.44 -13.98 -8.80
C VAL A 385 16.95 -13.99 -7.36
N SER A 386 15.77 -13.42 -7.13
CA SER A 386 15.14 -13.46 -5.81
C SER A 386 14.95 -14.90 -5.33
N GLY A 387 15.25 -15.18 -4.06
CA GLY A 387 15.10 -16.53 -3.48
C GLY A 387 13.71 -17.14 -3.67
N ARG A 388 12.64 -16.32 -3.65
CA ARG A 388 11.27 -16.77 -3.95
C ARG A 388 11.13 -17.40 -5.33
N VAL A 389 11.74 -16.81 -6.35
CA VAL A 389 11.69 -17.33 -7.73
C VAL A 389 12.49 -18.63 -7.84
N VAL A 390 13.67 -18.69 -7.21
CA VAL A 390 14.49 -19.92 -7.17
C VAL A 390 13.72 -21.07 -6.53
N LEU A 391 13.11 -20.84 -5.37
CA LEU A 391 12.26 -21.83 -4.69
C LEU A 391 11.06 -22.24 -5.54
N SER A 392 10.38 -21.27 -6.17
CA SER A 392 9.24 -21.55 -7.07
C SER A 392 9.63 -22.43 -8.27
N VAL A 393 10.81 -22.21 -8.86
CA VAL A 393 11.31 -23.01 -9.98
C VAL A 393 11.68 -24.41 -9.50
N ARG A 394 12.37 -24.54 -8.35
CA ARG A 394 12.69 -25.84 -7.75
C ARG A 394 11.43 -26.66 -7.49
N GLU A 395 10.42 -26.08 -6.85
CA GLU A 395 9.16 -26.76 -6.59
C GLU A 395 8.44 -27.15 -7.90
N HIS A 396 8.44 -26.27 -8.90
CA HIS A 396 7.88 -26.60 -10.21
C HIS A 396 8.59 -27.80 -10.87
N LEU A 397 9.92 -27.83 -10.84
CA LEU A 397 10.72 -28.93 -11.43
C LEU A 397 10.65 -30.23 -10.63
N HIS A 398 10.49 -30.18 -9.29
CA HIS A 398 10.27 -31.37 -8.48
C HIS A 398 8.90 -32.02 -8.72
N ASN A 399 7.87 -31.20 -8.93
CA ASN A 399 6.50 -31.66 -9.15
C ASN A 399 6.20 -31.97 -10.63
N ARG A 400 7.21 -31.90 -11.49
CA ARG A 400 7.12 -32.31 -12.88
C ARG A 400 7.15 -33.84 -12.96
N ALA A 401 5.97 -34.43 -13.05
CA ALA A 401 5.77 -35.84 -13.39
C ALA A 401 6.11 -36.13 -14.85
#